data_AF-A0A2D4I3N8-F1
#
_entry.id   AF-A0A2D4I3N8-F1
#
_cell.length_a   1.000
_cell.length_b   1.000
_cell.length_c   1.000
_cell.angle_alpha   90.00
_cell.angle_beta   90.00
_cell.angle_gamma   90.00
#
_symmetry.space_group_name_H-M   'P 1'
#
loop_
_entity.id
_entity.type
_entity.pdbx_description
1 polymer ?
#
loop_
_entity_poly.entity_id
_entity_poly.type
_entity_poly.pdbx_seq_one_letter_code
_entity_poly.pdbx_strand_id
1 'polypeptide(L)'
;IEDPLETGKELMNELEKYNRQKTKLLSKNLTKLQQTELEKRTGLETVKKIKYLGIWINAQVKSLKENNYDKLVQQTEKDLELWAKLQLSFLGRIAAIKMSILPKFLYLFQMIPIRLEKTFSMNLIKLQRNLFV
;
A
#
# COMPACT_ATOMS: atom_id res chain seq x y z
N ILE A 1 20.27 -13.07 -22.56
CA ILE A 1 19.16 -13.31 -21.61
C ILE A 1 19.79 -14.11 -20.49
N GLU A 2 20.03 -13.50 -19.33
CA GLU A 2 20.64 -14.20 -18.19
C GLU A 2 19.71 -15.32 -17.69
N ASP A 3 20.31 -16.46 -17.33
CA ASP A 3 19.59 -17.59 -16.75
C ASP A 3 19.07 -17.18 -15.37
N PRO A 4 17.75 -17.24 -15.11
CA PRO A 4 17.15 -16.91 -13.81
C PRO A 4 17.78 -17.64 -12.62
N LEU A 5 18.38 -18.81 -12.84
CA LEU A 5 19.05 -19.61 -11.81
C LEU A 5 20.42 -19.05 -11.40
N GLU A 6 21.13 -18.41 -12.31
CA GLU A 6 22.45 -17.84 -12.06
C GLU A 6 22.31 -16.49 -11.34
N THR A 7 21.42 -15.62 -11.85
CA THR A 7 21.05 -14.35 -11.20
C THR A 7 20.50 -14.57 -9.79
N GLY A 8 19.76 -15.66 -9.55
CA GLY A 8 19.22 -16.00 -8.24
C GLY A 8 20.29 -16.26 -7.19
N LYS A 9 21.42 -16.88 -7.55
CA LYS A 9 22.53 -17.12 -6.60
C LYS A 9 23.28 -15.85 -6.25
N GLU A 10 23.57 -15.00 -7.24
CA GLU A 10 24.21 -13.70 -7.01
C GLU A 10 23.36 -12.78 -6.15
N LEU A 11 22.05 -12.74 -6.39
CA LEU A 11 21.10 -12.00 -5.54
C LEU A 11 21.13 -12.50 -4.10
N MET A 12 21.21 -13.80 -3.87
CA MET A 12 21.28 -14.35 -2.51
C MET A 12 22.60 -13.98 -1.82
N ASN A 13 23.72 -13.95 -2.53
CA ASN A 13 25.01 -13.50 -1.97
C ASN A 13 24.99 -12.00 -1.61
N GLU A 14 24.35 -11.15 -2.41
CA GLU A 14 24.17 -9.75 -2.08
C GLU A 14 23.16 -9.55 -0.93
N LEU A 15 22.12 -10.38 -0.85
CA LEU A 15 21.16 -10.36 0.25
C LEU A 15 21.76 -10.88 1.56
N GLU A 16 22.78 -11.74 1.51
CA GLU A 16 23.54 -12.19 2.69
C GLU A 16 24.40 -11.09 3.31
N LYS A 17 24.85 -10.10 2.53
CA LYS A 17 25.43 -8.86 3.09
C LYS A 17 24.40 -8.04 3.87
N TYR A 18 23.11 -8.19 3.52
CA TYR A 18 21.99 -7.62 4.25
C TYR A 18 21.46 -8.59 5.33
N ASN A 19 20.66 -8.06 6.26
CA ASN A 19 20.20 -8.84 7.41
C ASN A 19 19.17 -9.90 6.99
N ARG A 20 19.64 -11.13 6.72
CA ARG A 20 18.84 -12.27 6.24
C ARG A 20 17.59 -12.55 7.09
N GLN A 21 17.64 -12.31 8.40
CA GLN A 21 16.50 -12.53 9.30
C GLN A 21 15.35 -11.53 9.07
N LYS A 22 15.65 -10.33 8.55
CA LYS A 22 14.65 -9.29 8.24
C LYS A 22 14.14 -9.37 6.81
N THR A 23 14.85 -10.08 5.93
CA THR A 23 14.49 -10.26 4.52
C THR A 23 13.34 -11.25 4.41
N LYS A 24 12.28 -10.87 3.69
CA LYS A 24 11.10 -11.70 3.44
C LYS A 24 10.79 -11.71 1.95
N LEU A 25 10.25 -12.82 1.47
CA LEU A 25 9.91 -12.98 0.06
C LEU A 25 8.42 -12.75 -0.18
N LEU A 26 8.09 -12.06 -1.27
CA LEU A 26 6.72 -11.94 -1.77
C LEU A 26 6.62 -12.73 -3.08
N SER A 27 6.07 -13.93 -3.01
CA SER A 27 5.88 -14.80 -4.16
C SER A 27 4.63 -14.39 -4.97
N LYS A 28 4.76 -14.17 -6.28
CA LYS A 28 3.64 -13.96 -7.20
C LYS A 28 3.51 -15.15 -8.15
N ASN A 29 2.29 -15.62 -8.39
CA ASN A 29 1.96 -16.71 -9.33
C ASN A 29 2.67 -18.06 -9.07
N LEU A 30 3.10 -18.30 -7.83
CA LEU A 30 3.71 -19.57 -7.43
C LEU A 30 2.68 -20.46 -6.72
N THR A 31 2.67 -21.74 -7.06
CA THR A 31 1.90 -22.74 -6.31
C THR A 31 2.48 -22.94 -4.90
N LYS A 32 1.69 -23.48 -3.97
CA LYS A 32 2.16 -23.73 -2.59
C LYS A 32 3.41 -24.62 -2.56
N LEU A 33 3.48 -25.62 -3.44
CA LEU A 33 4.64 -26.52 -3.55
C LEU A 33 5.90 -25.76 -3.96
N GLN A 34 5.80 -24.88 -4.97
CA GLN A 34 6.92 -24.06 -5.42
C GLN A 34 7.32 -23.01 -4.38
N GLN A 35 6.37 -22.47 -3.60
CA GLN A 35 6.68 -21.57 -2.48
C GLN A 35 7.52 -22.30 -1.42
N THR A 36 7.11 -23.49 -1.02
CA THR A 36 7.85 -24.30 -0.04
C THR A 36 9.23 -24.73 -0.56
N GLU A 37 9.35 -25.04 -1.85
CA GLU A 37 10.66 -25.32 -2.45
C GLU A 37 11.57 -24.10 -2.45
N LEU A 38 11.02 -22.92 -2.75
CA LEU A 38 11.74 -21.65 -2.69
C LEU A 38 12.20 -21.31 -1.27
N GLU A 39 11.34 -21.51 -0.27
CA GLU A 39 11.68 -21.32 1.15
C GLU A 39 12.83 -22.24 1.57
N LYS A 40 12.80 -23.52 1.16
CA LYS A 40 13.88 -24.48 1.44
C LYS A 40 15.21 -24.11 0.78
N ARG A 41 15.16 -23.61 -0.47
CA ARG A 41 16.37 -23.24 -1.23
C ARG A 41 16.99 -21.92 -0.76
N THR A 42 16.15 -20.95 -0.41
CA THR A 42 16.61 -19.59 -0.04
C THR A 42 16.81 -19.41 1.46
N GLY A 43 16.14 -20.21 2.29
CA GLY A 43 16.09 -20.04 3.75
C GLY A 43 15.29 -18.81 4.18
N LEU A 44 14.53 -18.19 3.27
CA LEU A 44 13.73 -16.99 3.54
C LEU A 44 12.25 -17.34 3.70
N GLU A 45 11.58 -16.65 4.61
CA GLU A 45 10.14 -16.80 4.82
C GLU A 45 9.36 -16.16 3.66
N THR A 46 8.45 -16.92 3.05
CA THR A 46 7.51 -16.37 2.07
C THR A 46 6.30 -15.78 2.78
N VAL A 47 6.05 -14.49 2.59
CA VAL A 47 4.91 -13.79 3.17
C VAL A 47 3.89 -13.39 2.13
N LYS A 48 2.63 -13.25 2.58
CA LYS A 48 1.50 -12.85 1.72
C LYS A 48 1.50 -11.36 1.39
N LYS A 49 2.09 -10.54 2.26
CA LYS A 49 2.17 -9.08 2.13
C LYS A 49 3.42 -8.53 2.83
N ILE A 50 3.97 -7.45 2.29
CA ILE A 50 5.13 -6.75 2.84
C ILE A 50 4.75 -5.27 3.00
N LYS A 51 5.22 -4.63 4.07
CA LYS A 51 5.06 -3.19 4.25
C LYS A 51 6.33 -2.47 3.78
N TYR A 52 6.19 -1.55 2.83
CA TYR A 52 7.29 -0.73 2.32
C TYR A 52 6.88 0.74 2.30
N LEU A 53 7.65 1.61 2.97
CA LEU A 53 7.38 3.05 3.09
C LEU A 53 5.92 3.37 3.46
N GLY A 54 5.36 2.61 4.40
CA GLY A 54 3.98 2.79 4.85
C GLY A 54 2.91 2.07 4.01
N ILE A 55 3.25 1.59 2.81
CA ILE A 55 2.33 0.94 1.86
C ILE A 55 2.41 -0.58 2.02
N TRP A 56 1.25 -1.22 2.04
CA TRP A 56 1.13 -2.67 1.97
C TRP A 56 1.21 -3.14 0.52
N ILE A 57 2.29 -3.84 0.20
CA ILE A 57 2.52 -4.46 -1.09
C ILE A 57 2.12 -5.93 -1.01
N ASN A 58 1.26 -6.33 -1.94
CA ASN A 58 0.74 -7.68 -2.06
C ASN A 58 0.89 -8.14 -3.52
N ALA A 59 0.94 -9.46 -3.73
CA ALA A 59 1.03 -10.03 -5.08
C ALA A 59 -0.24 -9.80 -5.93
N GLN A 60 -1.39 -9.61 -5.28
CA GLN A 60 -2.70 -9.42 -5.92
C GLN A 60 -3.10 -7.94 -5.97
N VAL A 61 -3.42 -7.45 -7.17
CA VAL A 61 -3.80 -6.04 -7.40
C VAL A 61 -5.02 -5.61 -6.59
N LYS A 62 -6.05 -6.46 -6.51
CA LYS A 62 -7.27 -6.16 -5.72
C LYS A 62 -6.93 -5.82 -4.26
N SER A 63 -6.03 -6.62 -3.68
CA SER A 63 -5.60 -6.42 -2.30
C SER A 63 -4.72 -5.18 -2.09
N LEU A 64 -4.10 -4.62 -3.13
CA LEU A 64 -3.40 -3.33 -3.04
C LEU A 64 -4.39 -2.19 -2.79
N LYS A 65 -5.53 -2.19 -3.48
CA LYS A 65 -6.61 -1.21 -3.27
C LYS A 65 -7.17 -1.32 -1.86
N GLU A 66 -7.59 -2.52 -1.48
CA GLU A 66 -8.22 -2.79 -0.17
C GLU A 66 -7.29 -2.47 1.00
N ASN A 67 -6.01 -2.84 0.92
CA ASN A 67 -5.08 -2.65 2.04
C ASN A 67 -4.53 -1.23 2.18
N ASN A 68 -4.67 -0.38 1.16
CA ASN A 68 -4.10 0.97 1.16
C ASN A 68 -5.16 2.05 0.94
N TYR A 69 -5.81 2.08 -0.23
CA TYR A 69 -6.77 3.12 -0.58
C TYR A 69 -8.03 3.05 0.27
N ASP A 70 -8.65 1.88 0.39
CA ASP A 70 -9.92 1.75 1.12
C ASP A 70 -9.71 2.05 2.63
N LYS A 71 -8.55 1.66 3.19
CA LYS A 71 -8.17 2.04 4.56
C LYS A 71 -7.95 3.54 4.73
N LEU A 72 -7.32 4.21 3.75
CA LEU A 72 -7.12 5.65 3.81
C LEU A 72 -8.46 6.39 3.74
N VAL A 73 -9.40 5.91 2.92
CA VAL A 73 -10.77 6.44 2.86
C VAL A 73 -11.47 6.30 4.21
N GLN A 74 -11.45 5.12 4.82
CA GLN A 74 -12.06 4.89 6.14
C GLN A 74 -11.43 5.75 7.25
N GLN A 75 -10.11 5.93 7.23
CA GLN A 75 -9.45 6.81 8.19
C GLN A 75 -9.84 8.27 7.94
N THR A 76 -9.94 8.68 6.68
CA THR A 76 -10.38 10.02 6.31
C THR A 76 -11.79 10.27 6.80
N GLU A 77 -12.74 9.35 6.61
CA GLU A 77 -14.11 9.45 7.14
C GLU A 77 -14.12 9.73 8.65
N LYS A 78 -13.34 8.98 9.42
CA LYS A 78 -13.22 9.18 10.87
C LYS A 78 -12.58 10.52 11.25
N ASP A 79 -11.52 10.91 10.55
CA ASP A 79 -10.85 12.20 10.76
C ASP A 79 -11.83 13.36 10.48
N LEU A 80 -12.64 13.23 9.43
CA LEU A 80 -13.68 14.20 9.06
C LEU A 80 -14.82 14.26 10.09
N GLU A 81 -15.30 13.12 10.60
CA GLU A 81 -16.29 13.07 11.68
C GLU A 81 -15.78 13.74 12.96
N LEU A 82 -14.49 13.57 13.28
CA LEU A 82 -13.87 14.23 14.42
C LEU A 82 -13.77 15.75 14.18
N TRP A 83 -13.38 16.18 12.98
CA TRP A 83 -13.25 17.60 12.67
C TRP A 83 -14.57 18.32 12.49
N ALA A 84 -15.64 17.60 12.13
CA ALA A 84 -17.00 18.14 12.14
C ALA A 84 -17.41 18.65 13.54
N LYS A 85 -16.86 18.06 14.60
CA LYS A 85 -17.06 18.48 15.99
C LYS A 85 -16.22 19.69 16.39
N LEU A 86 -15.19 20.03 15.61
CA LEU A 86 -14.35 21.20 15.86
C LEU A 86 -15.05 22.46 15.32
N GLN A 87 -14.97 23.55 16.10
CA GLN A 87 -15.45 24.86 15.70
C GLN A 87 -14.47 25.55 14.74
N LEU A 88 -14.19 24.91 13.61
CA LEU A 88 -13.38 25.47 12.54
C LEU A 88 -14.25 26.29 11.59
N SER A 89 -13.75 27.46 11.17
CA SER A 89 -14.36 28.22 10.08
C SER A 89 -14.34 27.40 8.79
N PHE A 90 -15.21 27.75 7.84
CA PHE A 90 -15.27 27.08 6.53
C PHE A 90 -13.90 27.05 5.82
N LEU A 91 -13.17 28.18 5.81
CA LEU A 91 -11.81 28.24 5.26
C LEU A 91 -10.81 27.41 6.07
N GLY A 92 -10.95 27.39 7.40
CA GLY A 92 -10.14 26.55 8.27
C GLY A 92 -10.30 25.05 7.96
N ARG A 93 -11.53 24.60 7.71
CA ARG A 93 -11.82 23.21 7.29
C ARG A 93 -11.17 22.88 5.95
N ILE A 94 -11.27 23.77 4.96
CA ILE A 94 -10.63 23.59 3.65
C ILE A 94 -9.10 23.49 3.79
N ALA A 95 -8.50 24.38 4.58
CA ALA A 95 -7.05 24.38 4.81
C ALA A 95 -6.61 23.08 5.51
N ALA A 96 -7.32 22.65 6.56
CA ALA A 96 -7.03 21.41 7.27
C ALA A 96 -7.05 20.20 6.31
N ILE A 97 -8.07 20.06 5.46
CA ILE A 97 -8.17 18.98 4.48
C ILE A 97 -7.01 19.02 3.48
N LYS A 98 -6.73 20.20 2.90
CA LYS A 98 -5.64 20.37 1.94
C LYS A 98 -4.27 20.04 2.55
N MET A 99 -4.06 20.33 3.82
CA MET A 99 -2.76 20.10 4.47
C MET A 99 -2.58 18.67 4.99
N SER A 100 -3.66 17.96 5.34
CA SER A 100 -3.56 16.68 6.04
C SER A 100 -4.05 15.48 5.22
N ILE A 101 -5.12 15.62 4.44
CA ILE A 101 -5.75 14.53 3.68
C ILE A 101 -5.17 14.45 2.28
N LEU A 102 -5.13 15.58 1.56
CA LEU A 102 -4.62 15.65 0.19
C LEU A 102 -3.22 15.03 0.02
N PRO A 103 -2.19 15.34 0.84
CA PRO A 103 -0.87 14.75 0.66
C PRO A 103 -0.87 13.22 0.83
N LYS A 104 -1.71 12.67 1.72
CA LYS A 104 -1.81 11.21 1.94
C LYS A 104 -2.35 10.50 0.69
N PHE A 105 -3.39 11.06 0.05
CA PHE A 105 -3.95 10.50 -1.17
C PHE A 105 -3.00 10.65 -2.36
N LEU A 106 -2.37 11.82 -2.52
CA LEU A 106 -1.37 12.05 -3.56
C LEU A 106 -0.21 11.07 -3.47
N TYR A 107 0.29 10.81 -2.26
CA TYR A 107 1.33 9.82 -2.03
C TYR A 107 0.93 8.43 -2.53
N LEU A 108 -0.29 7.96 -2.21
CA LEU A 108 -0.76 6.67 -2.72
C LEU A 108 -0.91 6.66 -4.25
N PHE A 109 -1.44 7.74 -4.86
CA PHE A 109 -1.56 7.85 -6.33
C PHE A 109 -0.20 7.80 -7.04
N GLN A 110 0.85 8.34 -6.44
CA GLN A 110 2.19 8.32 -7.02
C GLN A 110 2.89 6.97 -6.83
N MET A 111 2.72 6.34 -5.66
CA MET A 111 3.46 5.13 -5.30
C MET A 111 2.82 3.83 -5.80
N ILE A 112 1.50 3.83 -6.03
CA ILE A 112 0.76 2.64 -6.46
C ILE A 112 0.17 2.90 -7.85
N PRO A 113 0.80 2.39 -8.93
CA PRO A 113 0.32 2.61 -10.30
C PRO A 113 -0.87 1.69 -10.62
N ILE A 114 -2.01 1.89 -9.96
CA ILE A 114 -3.25 1.17 -10.24
C ILE A 114 -4.26 2.06 -10.95
N ARG A 115 -5.07 1.45 -11.83
CA ARG A 115 -6.25 2.12 -12.39
C ARG A 115 -7.35 2.15 -11.33
N LEU A 116 -7.73 3.34 -10.91
CA LEU A 116 -8.85 3.54 -10.01
C LEU A 116 -10.14 3.65 -10.83
N GLU A 117 -11.19 2.99 -10.35
CA GLU A 117 -12.51 3.04 -10.97
C GLU A 117 -13.14 4.43 -10.77
N LYS A 118 -14.03 4.84 -11.69
CA LYS A 118 -14.77 6.10 -11.57
C LYS A 118 -15.59 6.19 -10.28
N THR A 119 -16.08 5.06 -9.79
CA THR A 119 -16.80 4.90 -8.52
C THR A 119 -15.98 5.41 -7.33
N PHE A 120 -14.68 5.13 -7.31
CA PHE A 120 -13.76 5.59 -6.27
C PHE A 120 -13.65 7.12 -6.27
N SER A 121 -13.45 7.74 -7.44
CA SER A 121 -13.39 9.20 -7.56
C SER A 121 -14.71 9.86 -7.14
N MET A 122 -15.85 9.26 -7.49
CA MET A 122 -17.16 9.74 -7.02
C MET A 122 -17.30 9.68 -5.51
N ASN A 123 -16.80 8.62 -4.86
CA ASN A 123 -16.83 8.49 -3.40
C ASN A 123 -15.96 9.55 -2.74
N LEU A 124 -14.76 9.83 -3.27
CA LEU A 124 -13.92 10.93 -2.78
C LEU A 124 -14.61 12.30 -2.89
N ILE A 125 -15.32 12.56 -4.00
CA ILE A 125 -16.08 13.81 -4.17
C ILE A 125 -17.24 13.89 -3.17
N LYS A 126 -17.93 12.77 -2.90
CA LYS A 126 -18.99 12.72 -1.88
C LYS A 126 -18.44 13.02 -0.47
N LEU A 127 -17.27 12.46 -0.13
CA LEU A 127 -16.62 12.73 1.15
C LEU A 127 -16.26 14.20 1.33
N GLN A 128 -15.80 14.85 0.27
CA GLN A 128 -15.55 16.30 0.29
C GLN A 128 -16.84 17.10 0.49
N ARG A 129 -17.97 16.66 -0.08
CA ARG A 129 -19.26 17.36 0.03
C ARG A 129 -19.86 17.32 1.44
N ASN A 130 -19.71 16.21 2.16
CA ASN A 130 -20.24 16.05 3.53
C ASN A 130 -19.60 17.01 4.56
N LEU A 131 -18.59 17.80 4.16
CA LEU A 131 -17.89 18.76 5.02
C LEU A 131 -18.46 20.18 4.92
N PHE A 132 -19.28 20.40 3.91
CA PHE A 132 -19.83 21.71 3.53
C PHE A 132 -21.34 21.82 3.79
N VAL A 133 -21.94 20.78 4.38
CA VAL A 133 -23.33 20.71 4.85
C VAL A 133 -23.29 20.44 6.35
#